data_AF-E9D7X2-F1
#
_entry.id   AF-E9D7X2-F1
#
_cell.length_a   1.000
_cell.length_b   1.000
_cell.length_c   1.000
_cell.angle_alpha   90.00
_cell.angle_beta   90.00
_cell.angle_gamma   90.00
#
_symmetry.space_group_name_H-M   'P 1'
#
loop_
_entity.id
_entity.type
_entity.pdbx_description
1 polymer ?
#
loop_
_entity_poly.entity_id
_entity_poly.type
_entity_poly.pdbx_seq_one_letter_code
_entity_poly.pdbx_strand_id
1 'polypeptide(L)'
;MGNETSKSDNKGRIITISAPQGGLQMVPTPERDPQGAPVRHRDFDINRANLLVAFQHMAEYLQSQNADVTVVAVGGAVNTIYLQNREVTHDVDFFGGNEQSRLLKDASKYAQQESKIQLGANWLNNATTLFIPLALQARIIQAAMQQNVVLFREKGLTVLAAPWDYAFCGKTNRMGGPDERPYDCKDAVGYLREYILSNGEKPVKAREIEEWGKIYGKMVTTCALKQISSSYEQAYGQDGIIF
;
A
#
# COMPACT_ATOMS: atom_id res chain seq x y z
N MET A 1 -31.08 44.99 -22.81
CA MET A 1 -31.12 45.62 -21.48
C MET A 1 -32.08 44.79 -20.64
N GLY A 2 -31.72 44.06 -19.58
CA GLY A 2 -30.49 43.81 -18.87
C GLY A 2 -30.81 42.88 -17.68
N ASN A 3 -29.85 42.02 -17.33
CA ASN A 3 -29.50 41.40 -16.05
C ASN A 3 -30.55 40.63 -15.21
N GLU A 4 -30.30 39.33 -14.99
CA GLU A 4 -29.70 38.69 -13.79
C GLU A 4 -30.75 38.46 -12.69
N THR A 5 -30.91 37.28 -12.10
CA THR A 5 -29.88 36.50 -11.39
C THR A 5 -30.14 35.00 -11.41
N SER A 6 -29.09 34.25 -11.74
CA SER A 6 -28.94 32.83 -11.46
C SER A 6 -28.76 32.59 -9.95
N LYS A 7 -29.44 31.56 -9.41
CA LYS A 7 -29.03 30.91 -8.17
C LYS A 7 -28.51 29.52 -8.53
N SER A 8 -27.20 29.35 -8.40
CA SER A 8 -26.51 28.07 -8.50
C SER A 8 -26.62 27.31 -7.18
N ASP A 9 -27.52 26.34 -7.12
CA ASP A 9 -27.48 25.33 -6.06
C ASP A 9 -26.40 24.31 -6.40
N ASN A 10 -25.18 24.59 -5.97
CA ASN A 10 -24.07 23.63 -5.99
C ASN A 10 -24.26 22.63 -4.84
N LYS A 11 -25.19 21.67 -5.01
CA LYS A 11 -25.25 20.49 -4.15
C LYS A 11 -24.12 19.55 -4.55
N GLY A 12 -23.08 19.54 -3.71
CA GLY A 12 -21.97 18.60 -3.77
C GLY A 12 -22.50 17.18 -4.00
N ARG A 13 -22.11 16.61 -5.13
CA ARG A 13 -22.51 15.27 -5.54
C ARG A 13 -21.75 14.29 -4.64
N ILE A 14 -22.44 13.79 -3.61
CA ILE A 14 -21.95 12.65 -2.83
C ILE A 14 -21.89 11.48 -3.81
N ILE A 15 -20.69 11.03 -4.14
CA ILE A 15 -20.49 9.84 -4.98
C ILE A 15 -20.75 8.62 -4.10
N THR A 16 -21.91 8.00 -4.33
CA THR A 16 -22.21 6.66 -3.83
C THR A 16 -21.29 5.66 -4.52
N ILE A 17 -20.43 4.99 -3.76
CA ILE A 17 -19.54 3.94 -4.27
C ILE A 17 -20.42 2.76 -4.71
N SER A 18 -20.56 2.59 -6.03
CA SER A 18 -21.15 1.39 -6.62
C SER A 18 -20.23 0.18 -6.43
N ALA A 19 -20.80 -1.02 -6.36
CA ALA A 19 -20.03 -2.26 -6.33
C ALA A 19 -19.19 -2.40 -7.63
N PRO A 20 -18.01 -3.06 -7.60
CA PRO A 20 -17.11 -3.14 -8.74
C PRO A 20 -17.78 -3.86 -9.92
N GLN A 21 -18.03 -3.12 -11.01
CA GLN A 21 -18.63 -3.64 -12.25
C GLN A 21 -17.60 -4.06 -13.31
N GLY A 22 -16.30 -3.94 -13.02
CA GLY A 22 -15.21 -4.35 -13.91
C GLY A 22 -14.35 -5.45 -13.28
N GLY A 23 -13.91 -6.43 -14.09
CA GLY A 23 -12.93 -7.43 -13.66
C GLY A 23 -11.62 -6.78 -13.18
N LEU A 24 -10.81 -7.53 -12.42
CA LEU A 24 -9.54 -7.06 -11.89
C LEU A 24 -8.62 -6.61 -13.04
N GLN A 25 -8.41 -5.31 -13.20
CA GLN A 25 -7.50 -4.76 -14.20
C GLN A 25 -6.14 -4.46 -13.56
N MET A 26 -5.10 -5.05 -14.13
CA MET A 26 -3.73 -4.92 -13.64
C MET A 26 -3.12 -3.55 -13.97
N VAL A 27 -2.39 -3.00 -13.00
CA VAL A 27 -1.56 -1.80 -13.11
C VAL A 27 -0.13 -2.19 -12.72
N PRO A 28 0.86 -2.06 -13.63
CA PRO A 28 0.66 -1.87 -15.07
C PRO A 28 0.04 -3.12 -15.72
N THR A 29 -0.35 -3.00 -16.99
CA THR A 29 -0.79 -4.17 -17.77
C THR A 29 0.44 -5.04 -18.10
N PRO A 30 0.41 -6.36 -17.83
CA PRO A 30 1.53 -7.24 -18.17
C PRO A 30 1.90 -7.17 -19.65
N GLU A 31 3.18 -6.92 -19.94
CA GLU A 31 3.70 -6.88 -21.30
C GLU A 31 4.21 -8.25 -21.75
N ARG A 32 4.06 -8.54 -23.05
CA ARG A 32 4.58 -9.74 -23.69
C ARG A 32 5.47 -9.37 -24.86
N ASP A 33 6.57 -10.07 -25.01
CA ASP A 33 7.45 -9.94 -26.17
C ASP A 33 6.78 -10.49 -27.45
N PRO A 34 7.38 -10.32 -28.64
CA PRO A 34 6.82 -10.85 -29.90
C PRO A 34 6.60 -12.37 -29.90
N GLN A 35 7.25 -13.12 -29.00
CA GLN A 35 7.12 -14.56 -28.82
C GLN A 35 6.03 -14.92 -27.79
N GLY A 36 5.38 -13.92 -27.20
CA GLY A 36 4.34 -14.08 -26.19
C GLY A 36 4.87 -14.33 -24.78
N ALA A 37 6.18 -14.27 -24.53
CA ALA A 37 6.75 -14.44 -23.20
C ALA A 37 6.63 -13.16 -22.37
N PRO A 38 6.45 -13.23 -21.03
CA PRO A 38 6.39 -12.06 -20.18
C PRO A 38 7.68 -11.23 -20.25
N VAL A 39 7.54 -9.93 -20.50
CA VAL A 39 8.68 -9.01 -20.48
C VAL A 39 9.14 -8.82 -19.04
N ARG A 40 10.44 -9.06 -18.79
CA ARG A 40 11.05 -8.73 -17.48
C ARG A 40 11.53 -7.30 -17.51
N HIS A 41 10.90 -6.48 -16.69
CA HIS A 41 11.32 -5.10 -16.49
C HIS A 41 12.48 -5.05 -15.49
N ARG A 42 13.32 -4.03 -15.66
CA ARG A 42 14.39 -3.72 -14.71
C ARG A 42 13.80 -2.94 -13.53
N ASP A 43 14.18 -3.35 -12.33
CA ASP A 43 13.86 -2.66 -11.09
C ASP A 43 14.88 -1.54 -10.82
N PHE A 44 14.43 -0.47 -10.15
CA PHE A 44 15.25 0.67 -9.78
C PHE A 44 15.06 1.02 -8.32
N ASP A 45 16.10 1.49 -7.66
CA ASP A 45 15.99 2.00 -6.29
C ASP A 45 15.27 3.35 -6.27
N ILE A 46 14.16 3.40 -5.54
CA ILE A 46 13.34 4.59 -5.34
C ILE A 46 13.36 4.96 -3.86
N ASN A 47 13.97 6.09 -3.53
CA ASN A 47 13.98 6.62 -2.16
C ASN A 47 12.70 7.39 -1.84
N ARG A 48 12.57 7.81 -0.57
CA ARG A 48 11.41 8.57 -0.08
C ARG A 48 11.10 9.82 -0.89
N ALA A 49 12.11 10.65 -1.18
CA ALA A 49 11.90 11.90 -1.90
C ALA A 49 11.37 11.65 -3.32
N ASN A 50 11.92 10.65 -4.00
CA ASN A 50 11.52 10.28 -5.34
C ASN A 50 10.11 9.67 -5.38
N LEU A 51 9.73 8.86 -4.38
CA LEU A 51 8.35 8.36 -4.26
C LEU A 51 7.33 9.50 -4.12
N LEU A 52 7.63 10.48 -3.27
CA LEU A 52 6.74 11.63 -3.05
C LEU A 52 6.61 12.50 -4.30
N VAL A 53 7.71 12.71 -5.04
CA VAL A 53 7.67 13.41 -6.34
C VAL A 53 6.88 12.61 -7.38
N ALA A 54 7.05 11.29 -7.44
CA ALA A 54 6.26 10.46 -8.35
C ALA A 54 4.76 10.52 -8.03
N PHE A 55 4.38 10.49 -6.74
CA PHE A 55 2.99 10.67 -6.32
C PHE A 55 2.46 12.08 -6.61
N GLN A 56 3.29 13.11 -6.51
CA GLN A 56 2.93 14.47 -6.92
C GLN A 56 2.54 14.53 -8.40
N HIS A 57 3.36 13.97 -9.29
CA HIS A 57 3.04 13.90 -10.71
C HIS A 57 1.76 13.10 -10.99
N MET A 58 1.55 12.00 -10.27
CA MET A 58 0.29 11.25 -10.38
C MET A 58 -0.92 12.11 -9.93
N ALA A 59 -0.81 12.83 -8.82
CA ALA A 59 -1.87 13.68 -8.30
C ALA A 59 -2.24 14.79 -9.30
N GLU A 60 -1.24 15.45 -9.89
CA GLU A 60 -1.41 16.47 -10.93
C GLU A 60 -2.15 15.91 -12.15
N TYR A 61 -1.73 14.73 -12.63
CA TYR A 61 -2.40 14.06 -13.74
C TYR A 61 -3.86 13.74 -13.38
N LEU A 62 -4.11 13.09 -12.25
CA LEU A 62 -5.45 12.69 -11.83
C LEU A 62 -6.37 13.89 -11.62
N GLN A 63 -5.85 14.96 -11.02
CA GLN A 63 -6.56 16.23 -10.87
C GLN A 63 -6.94 16.83 -12.23
N SER A 64 -6.03 16.78 -13.23
CA SER A 64 -6.34 17.25 -14.60
C SER A 64 -7.48 16.46 -15.26
N GLN A 65 -7.68 15.21 -14.84
CA GLN A 65 -8.76 14.34 -15.28
C GLN A 65 -10.04 14.48 -14.42
N ASN A 66 -10.08 15.44 -13.48
CA ASN A 66 -11.15 15.59 -12.48
C ASN A 66 -11.41 14.30 -11.67
N ALA A 67 -10.37 13.49 -11.47
CA ALA A 67 -10.42 12.30 -10.62
C ALA A 67 -9.88 12.61 -9.23
N ASP A 68 -10.35 11.87 -8.23
CA ASP A 68 -9.78 11.85 -6.89
C ASP A 68 -9.74 10.40 -6.40
N VAL A 69 -8.53 9.85 -6.30
CA VAL A 69 -8.31 8.41 -6.14
C VAL A 69 -7.65 8.14 -4.79
N THR A 70 -8.15 7.14 -4.08
CA THR A 70 -7.47 6.61 -2.90
C THR A 70 -6.92 5.21 -3.18
N VAL A 71 -5.62 5.03 -2.90
CA VAL A 71 -4.94 3.74 -2.93
C VAL A 71 -4.35 3.43 -1.55
N VAL A 72 -4.20 2.14 -1.26
CA VAL A 72 -3.63 1.63 0.00
C VAL A 72 -2.31 0.94 -0.33
N ALA A 73 -1.21 1.60 -0.02
CA ALA A 73 0.14 1.10 -0.25
C ALA A 73 0.55 0.07 0.82
N VAL A 74 1.32 -0.93 0.40
CA VAL A 74 1.76 -2.06 1.22
C VAL A 74 3.28 -2.16 1.14
N GLY A 75 3.92 -2.62 2.21
CA GLY A 75 5.32 -3.03 2.16
C GLY A 75 6.30 -1.89 1.95
N GLY A 76 7.15 -2.01 0.93
CA GLY A 76 8.34 -1.17 0.75
C GLY A 76 8.06 0.34 0.74
N ALA A 77 6.96 0.77 0.13
CA ALA A 77 6.55 2.18 0.13
C ALA A 77 6.22 2.70 1.54
N VAL A 78 5.52 1.91 2.36
CA VAL A 78 5.22 2.25 3.76
C VAL A 78 6.50 2.31 4.59
N ASN A 79 7.37 1.31 4.41
CA ASN A 79 8.66 1.21 5.06
C ASN A 79 9.62 2.37 4.73
N THR A 80 9.54 2.90 3.51
CA THR A 80 10.41 3.98 3.01
C THR A 80 9.84 5.37 3.34
N ILE A 81 8.54 5.58 3.20
CA ILE A 81 7.92 6.91 3.35
C ILE A 81 7.61 7.24 4.81
N TYR A 82 6.95 6.31 5.51
CA TYR A 82 6.39 6.56 6.83
C TYR A 82 7.29 6.03 7.94
N LEU A 83 7.59 4.72 7.94
CA LEU A 83 8.43 4.11 8.99
C LEU A 83 9.89 4.53 8.88
N GLN A 84 10.34 4.91 7.67
CA GLN A 84 11.72 5.28 7.36
C GLN A 84 12.75 4.25 7.85
N ASN A 85 12.35 2.97 7.89
CA ASN A 85 13.21 1.86 8.30
C ASN A 85 13.94 1.22 7.09
N ARG A 86 13.66 1.73 5.88
CA ARG A 86 14.36 1.47 4.62
C ARG A 86 14.72 2.79 3.94
N GLU A 87 15.89 2.81 3.29
CA GLU A 87 16.32 3.96 2.47
C GLU A 87 15.63 3.98 1.11
N VAL A 88 15.37 2.80 0.54
CA VAL A 88 14.83 2.60 -0.81
C VAL A 88 13.83 1.44 -0.89
N THR A 89 12.95 1.51 -1.89
CA THR A 89 12.10 0.41 -2.38
C THR A 89 12.20 0.35 -3.90
N HIS A 90 11.72 -0.74 -4.53
CA HIS A 90 11.73 -0.86 -5.99
C HIS A 90 10.37 -0.52 -6.63
N ASP A 91 9.32 -0.65 -5.84
CA ASP A 91 7.94 -0.47 -6.26
C ASP A 91 7.02 -0.05 -5.09
N VAL A 92 5.78 0.23 -5.46
CA VAL A 92 4.63 0.53 -4.62
C VAL A 92 3.58 -0.52 -4.91
N ASP A 93 3.53 -1.55 -4.07
CA ASP A 93 2.41 -2.50 -4.06
C ASP A 93 1.17 -1.81 -3.47
N PHE A 94 0.00 -1.95 -4.09
CA PHE A 94 -1.21 -1.31 -3.60
C PHE A 94 -2.51 -2.11 -3.77
N PHE A 95 -3.49 -1.75 -2.93
CA PHE A 95 -4.91 -2.07 -3.08
C PHE A 95 -5.73 -0.82 -3.40
N GLY A 96 -6.94 -1.01 -3.91
CA GLY A 96 -7.89 0.08 -4.16
C GLY A 96 -7.73 0.70 -5.56
N GLY A 97 -8.62 1.63 -5.88
CA GLY A 97 -8.61 2.32 -7.18
C GLY A 97 -8.97 1.45 -8.39
N ASN A 98 -9.49 0.23 -8.20
CA ASN A 98 -9.79 -0.72 -9.28
C ASN A 98 -10.72 -0.14 -10.36
N GLU A 99 -11.74 0.61 -9.96
CA GLU A 99 -12.67 1.28 -10.88
C GLU A 99 -12.00 2.33 -11.77
N GLN A 100 -10.83 2.82 -11.33
CA GLN A 100 -10.05 3.88 -11.96
C GLN A 100 -8.66 3.35 -12.37
N SER A 101 -8.51 2.02 -12.50
CA SER A 101 -7.24 1.35 -12.87
C SER A 101 -6.62 1.88 -14.16
N ARG A 102 -7.44 2.26 -15.15
CA ARG A 102 -6.96 2.93 -16.37
C ARG A 102 -6.33 4.29 -16.07
N LEU A 103 -7.00 5.12 -15.27
CA LEU A 103 -6.48 6.43 -14.84
C LEU A 103 -5.22 6.28 -13.99
N LEU A 104 -5.18 5.30 -13.08
CA LEU A 104 -3.98 5.01 -12.29
C LEU A 104 -2.80 4.55 -13.15
N LYS A 105 -3.06 3.75 -14.18
CA LYS A 105 -2.04 3.35 -15.17
C LYS A 105 -1.51 4.55 -15.93
N ASP A 106 -2.39 5.43 -16.40
CA ASP A 106 -1.97 6.61 -17.17
C ASP A 106 -1.26 7.64 -16.28
N ALA A 107 -1.71 7.83 -15.04
CA ALA A 107 -1.03 8.63 -14.03
C ALA A 107 0.36 8.10 -13.69
N SER A 108 0.49 6.76 -13.55
CA SER A 108 1.78 6.10 -13.32
C SER A 108 2.75 6.31 -14.49
N LYS A 109 2.26 6.22 -15.73
CA LYS A 109 3.05 6.53 -16.92
C LYS A 109 3.46 8.00 -16.99
N TYR A 110 2.55 8.90 -16.65
CA TYR A 110 2.85 10.33 -16.57
C TYR A 110 3.97 10.60 -15.56
N ALA A 111 3.88 10.02 -14.35
CA ALA A 111 4.94 10.13 -13.35
C ALA A 111 6.28 9.55 -13.84
N GLN A 112 6.28 8.45 -14.59
CA GLN A 112 7.52 7.92 -15.22
C GLN A 112 8.15 8.88 -16.22
N GLN A 113 7.33 9.64 -16.97
CA GLN A 113 7.79 10.58 -17.98
C GLN A 113 8.34 11.87 -17.38
N GLU A 114 7.68 12.38 -16.34
CA GLU A 114 8.05 13.65 -15.69
C GLU A 114 9.15 13.49 -14.63
N SER A 115 9.29 12.30 -14.05
CA SER A 115 10.32 12.05 -13.05
C SER A 115 11.73 12.12 -13.63
N LYS A 116 12.63 12.82 -12.93
CA LYS A 116 14.07 12.88 -13.28
C LYS A 116 14.80 11.55 -13.04
N ILE A 117 14.18 10.65 -12.28
CA ILE A 117 14.72 9.33 -11.96
C ILE A 117 13.91 8.24 -12.66
N GLN A 118 14.58 7.13 -12.96
CA GLN A 118 13.91 5.97 -13.57
C GLN A 118 13.14 5.23 -12.49
N LEU A 119 11.80 5.25 -12.57
CA LEU A 119 10.94 4.51 -11.64
C LEU A 119 10.85 3.02 -12.00
N GLY A 120 11.02 2.67 -13.28
CA GLY A 120 10.79 1.32 -13.79
C GLY A 120 9.33 1.07 -14.16
N ALA A 121 9.07 0.15 -15.09
CA ALA A 121 7.74 -0.05 -15.67
C ALA A 121 6.68 -0.50 -14.65
N ASN A 122 7.12 -1.26 -13.63
CA ASN A 122 6.26 -1.88 -12.60
C ASN A 122 6.27 -1.13 -11.26
N TRP A 123 6.77 0.10 -11.20
CA TRP A 123 6.95 0.82 -9.93
C TRP A 123 5.64 1.05 -9.15
N LEU A 124 4.49 1.09 -9.84
CA LEU A 124 3.17 1.12 -9.22
C LEU A 124 2.44 -0.17 -9.58
N ASN A 125 2.23 -1.06 -8.61
CA ASN A 125 1.88 -2.45 -8.85
C ASN A 125 0.67 -2.89 -8.02
N ASN A 126 -0.39 -3.40 -8.66
CA ASN A 126 -1.51 -4.03 -7.95
C ASN A 126 -1.52 -5.57 -8.05
N ALA A 127 -0.44 -6.21 -8.49
CA ALA A 127 -0.38 -7.67 -8.62
C ALA A 127 -0.66 -8.43 -7.31
N THR A 128 -0.39 -7.80 -6.16
CA THR A 128 -0.75 -8.34 -4.83
C THR A 128 -2.24 -8.67 -4.70
N THR A 129 -3.11 -7.97 -5.45
CA THR A 129 -4.57 -8.20 -5.46
C THR A 129 -4.97 -9.52 -6.10
N LEU A 130 -4.15 -10.10 -7.00
CA LEU A 130 -4.48 -11.33 -7.73
C LEU A 130 -4.59 -12.55 -6.80
N PHE A 131 -3.89 -12.53 -5.67
CA PHE A 131 -3.78 -13.66 -4.75
C PHE A 131 -4.69 -13.53 -3.52
N ILE A 132 -5.53 -12.49 -3.48
CA ILE A 132 -6.33 -12.13 -2.31
C ILE A 132 -7.81 -12.06 -2.69
N PRO A 133 -8.72 -12.79 -2.00
CA PRO A 133 -10.15 -12.72 -2.28
C PRO A 133 -10.70 -11.29 -2.19
N LEU A 134 -11.63 -10.92 -3.08
CA LEU A 134 -12.20 -9.56 -3.14
C LEU A 134 -12.76 -9.07 -1.79
N ALA A 135 -13.42 -9.95 -1.04
CA ALA A 135 -13.94 -9.62 0.29
C ALA A 135 -12.82 -9.24 1.28
N LEU A 136 -11.67 -9.92 1.18
CA LEU A 136 -10.50 -9.61 2.02
C LEU A 136 -9.83 -8.31 1.56
N GLN A 137 -9.76 -8.04 0.25
CA GLN A 137 -9.29 -6.75 -0.26
C GLN A 137 -10.15 -5.59 0.26
N ALA A 138 -11.49 -5.71 0.21
CA ALA A 138 -12.40 -4.71 0.72
C ALA A 138 -12.21 -4.47 2.23
N ARG A 139 -12.00 -5.54 3.01
CA ARG A 139 -11.69 -5.43 4.44
C ARG A 139 -10.37 -4.69 4.70
N ILE A 140 -9.31 -5.01 3.93
CA ILE A 140 -8.01 -4.33 4.05
C ILE A 140 -8.15 -2.83 3.73
N ILE A 141 -8.88 -2.49 2.67
CA ILE A 141 -9.12 -1.09 2.28
C ILE A 141 -9.89 -0.35 3.37
N GLN A 142 -10.99 -0.93 3.87
CA GLN A 142 -11.78 -0.32 4.93
C GLN A 142 -10.96 -0.12 6.21
N ALA A 143 -10.18 -1.12 6.61
CA ALA A 143 -9.30 -1.00 7.78
C ALA A 143 -8.22 0.06 7.59
N ALA A 144 -7.66 0.21 6.38
CA ALA A 144 -6.70 1.27 6.08
C ALA A 144 -7.33 2.67 6.18
N MET A 145 -8.58 2.81 5.70
CA MET A 145 -9.34 4.06 5.84
C MET A 145 -9.63 4.40 7.31
N GLN A 146 -9.90 3.40 8.14
CA GLN A 146 -10.10 3.59 9.59
C GLN A 146 -8.78 3.94 10.30
N GLN A 147 -7.68 3.26 9.94
CA GLN A 147 -6.34 3.56 10.46
C GLN A 147 -5.86 4.95 10.02
N ASN A 148 -6.25 5.40 8.83
CA ASN A 148 -6.01 6.74 8.26
C ASN A 148 -4.55 7.22 8.35
N VAL A 149 -3.60 6.30 8.19
CA VAL A 149 -2.18 6.65 8.12
C VAL A 149 -1.84 7.07 6.70
N VAL A 150 -1.62 8.37 6.51
CA VAL A 150 -1.41 8.99 5.20
C VAL A 150 0.08 8.97 4.84
N LEU A 151 0.42 8.36 3.71
CA LEU A 151 1.76 8.45 3.12
C LEU A 151 1.91 9.68 2.23
N PHE A 152 0.84 10.03 1.51
CA PHE A 152 0.77 11.15 0.60
C PHE A 152 -0.69 11.60 0.43
N ARG A 153 -0.93 12.90 0.37
CA ARG A 153 -2.25 13.46 0.08
C ARG A 153 -2.11 14.79 -0.64
N GLU A 154 -2.66 14.83 -1.84
CA GLU A 154 -2.90 16.04 -2.61
C GLU A 154 -4.23 15.89 -3.34
N LYS A 155 -4.73 16.98 -3.94
CA LYS A 155 -5.92 16.88 -4.79
C LYS A 155 -5.65 15.89 -5.93
N GLY A 156 -6.52 14.89 -6.07
CA GLY A 156 -6.41 13.87 -7.12
C GLY A 156 -5.86 12.53 -6.64
N LEU A 157 -5.05 12.51 -5.58
CA LEU A 157 -4.47 11.28 -5.05
C LEU A 157 -4.30 11.32 -3.53
N THR A 158 -4.87 10.31 -2.87
CA THR A 158 -4.54 9.93 -1.49
C THR A 158 -3.89 8.55 -1.47
N VAL A 159 -2.74 8.44 -0.80
CA VAL A 159 -2.05 7.16 -0.56
C VAL A 159 -2.06 6.89 0.94
N LEU A 160 -2.76 5.83 1.35
CA LEU A 160 -2.80 5.36 2.72
C LEU A 160 -1.85 4.19 2.94
N ALA A 161 -1.36 4.01 4.16
CA ALA A 161 -0.69 2.78 4.54
C ALA A 161 -1.71 1.65 4.76
N ALA A 162 -1.33 0.43 4.40
CA ALA A 162 -2.10 -0.75 4.77
C ALA A 162 -2.21 -0.93 6.29
N PRO A 163 -3.23 -1.66 6.78
CA PRO A 163 -3.39 -1.95 8.19
C PRO A 163 -2.15 -2.61 8.78
N TRP A 164 -1.76 -2.21 10.00
CA TRP A 164 -0.52 -2.70 10.63
C TRP A 164 -0.52 -4.21 10.87
N ASP A 165 -1.65 -4.77 11.26
CA ASP A 165 -1.86 -6.21 11.44
C ASP A 165 -1.69 -6.99 10.12
N TYR A 166 -2.30 -6.51 9.03
CA TYR A 166 -2.12 -7.09 7.70
C TYR A 166 -0.66 -7.02 7.23
N ALA A 167 -0.03 -5.85 7.35
CA ALA A 167 1.35 -5.63 6.92
C ALA A 167 2.32 -6.51 7.72
N PHE A 168 2.10 -6.64 9.04
CA PHE A 168 2.82 -7.54 9.92
C PHE A 168 2.71 -9.00 9.45
N CYS A 169 1.50 -9.50 9.25
CA CYS A 169 1.26 -10.87 8.79
C CYS A 169 1.88 -11.15 7.40
N GLY A 170 1.95 -10.14 6.54
CA GLY A 170 2.64 -10.25 5.25
C GLY A 170 4.13 -10.55 5.39
N LYS A 171 4.78 -10.01 6.43
CA LYS A 171 6.20 -10.26 6.73
C LYS A 171 6.40 -11.61 7.39
N THR A 172 5.61 -11.94 8.41
CA THR A 172 5.73 -13.24 9.10
C THR A 172 5.50 -14.41 8.15
N ASN A 173 4.64 -14.27 7.14
CA ASN A 173 4.38 -15.31 6.15
C ASN A 173 5.60 -15.68 5.30
N ARG A 174 6.58 -14.79 5.18
CA ARG A 174 7.80 -15.03 4.41
C ARG A 174 8.95 -15.55 5.27
N MET A 175 8.98 -15.15 6.55
CA MET A 175 10.03 -15.52 7.49
C MET A 175 10.08 -17.04 7.69
N GLY A 176 11.27 -17.63 7.59
CA GLY A 176 11.49 -19.07 7.64
C GLY A 176 11.14 -19.82 6.34
N GLY A 177 10.78 -19.11 5.27
CA GLY A 177 10.47 -19.67 3.96
C GLY A 177 11.50 -19.29 2.88
N PRO A 178 11.36 -19.83 1.65
CA PRO A 178 12.29 -19.55 0.54
C PRO A 178 12.27 -18.09 0.07
N ASP A 179 11.20 -17.35 0.37
CA ASP A 179 11.01 -15.95 -0.03
C ASP A 179 11.41 -14.94 1.07
N GLU A 180 11.99 -15.40 2.18
CA GLU A 180 12.47 -14.53 3.26
C GLU A 180 13.49 -13.52 2.74
N ARG A 181 13.37 -12.28 3.20
CA ARG A 181 14.33 -11.20 2.89
C ARG A 181 15.01 -10.71 4.16
N PRO A 182 16.25 -10.20 4.04
CA PRO A 182 17.02 -9.74 5.21
C PRO A 182 16.31 -8.67 6.06
N TYR A 183 15.40 -7.90 5.47
CA TYR A 183 14.67 -6.83 6.15
C TYR A 183 13.32 -7.26 6.74
N ASP A 184 12.84 -8.49 6.51
CA ASP A 184 11.44 -8.84 6.85
C ASP A 184 11.18 -8.79 8.36
N CYS A 185 12.14 -9.24 9.19
CA CYS A 185 12.04 -9.11 10.64
C CYS A 185 12.00 -7.63 11.08
N LYS A 186 12.91 -6.78 10.55
CA LYS A 186 12.96 -5.35 10.88
C LYS A 186 11.68 -4.61 10.48
N ASP A 187 11.10 -4.96 9.33
CA ASP A 187 9.82 -4.40 8.90
C ASP A 187 8.67 -4.86 9.79
N ALA A 188 8.62 -6.14 10.15
CA ALA A 188 7.62 -6.67 11.06
C ALA A 188 7.67 -5.98 12.44
N VAL A 189 8.87 -5.72 12.98
CA VAL A 189 9.06 -4.94 14.21
C VAL A 189 8.48 -3.53 14.06
N GLY A 190 8.70 -2.87 12.92
CA GLY A 190 8.12 -1.54 12.63
C GLY A 190 6.59 -1.56 12.62
N TYR A 191 5.99 -2.52 11.91
CA TYR A 191 4.52 -2.65 11.89
C TYR A 191 3.93 -2.98 13.26
N LEU A 192 4.58 -3.87 14.02
CA LEU A 192 4.16 -4.20 15.38
C LEU A 192 4.23 -2.97 16.30
N ARG A 193 5.27 -2.14 16.15
CA ARG A 193 5.41 -0.90 16.93
C ARG A 193 4.23 0.04 16.68
N GLU A 194 3.90 0.30 15.43
CA GLU A 194 2.78 1.18 15.09
C GLU A 194 1.43 0.61 15.54
N TYR A 195 1.25 -0.71 15.44
CA TYR A 195 0.06 -1.37 15.99
C TYR A 195 -0.07 -1.14 17.50
N ILE A 196 1.00 -1.39 18.26
CA ILE A 196 1.02 -1.23 19.72
C ILE A 196 0.73 0.23 20.11
N LEU A 197 1.39 1.19 19.45
CA LEU A 197 1.18 2.62 19.70
C LEU A 197 -0.27 3.03 19.44
N SER A 198 -0.88 2.51 18.38
CA SER A 198 -2.26 2.82 17.99
C SER A 198 -3.31 2.13 18.88
N ASN A 199 -2.91 1.15 19.71
CA ASN A 199 -3.80 0.32 20.53
C ASN A 199 -3.51 0.43 22.04
N GLY A 200 -3.04 1.60 22.49
CA GLY A 200 -2.87 1.91 23.91
C GLY A 200 -1.58 1.38 24.53
N GLU A 201 -0.54 1.20 23.70
CA GLU A 201 0.83 0.88 24.09
C GLU A 201 0.99 -0.44 24.86
N LYS A 202 0.09 -1.40 24.60
CA LYS A 202 0.13 -2.72 25.22
C LYS A 202 0.76 -3.75 24.28
N PRO A 203 1.62 -4.64 24.79
CA PRO A 203 2.12 -5.77 24.00
C PRO A 203 0.97 -6.64 23.49
N VAL A 204 1.14 -7.24 22.32
CA VAL A 204 0.10 -8.06 21.67
C VAL A 204 0.28 -9.52 22.07
N LYS A 205 -0.82 -10.25 22.32
CA LYS A 205 -0.73 -11.68 22.62
C LYS A 205 -0.43 -12.47 21.34
N ALA A 206 0.48 -13.44 21.39
CA ALA A 206 0.82 -14.29 20.24
C ALA A 206 -0.42 -14.93 19.60
N ARG A 207 -1.36 -15.41 20.42
CA ARG A 207 -2.66 -15.94 19.97
C ARG A 207 -3.48 -14.95 19.12
N GLU A 208 -3.38 -13.66 19.41
CA GLU A 208 -4.10 -12.62 18.67
C GLU A 208 -3.48 -12.42 17.28
N ILE A 209 -2.14 -12.44 17.22
CA ILE A 209 -1.40 -12.38 15.96
C ILE A 209 -1.66 -13.63 15.09
N GLU A 210 -1.79 -14.81 15.71
CA GLU A 210 -2.20 -16.02 15.01
C GLU A 210 -3.61 -15.91 14.41
N GLU A 211 -4.55 -15.27 15.12
CA GLU A 211 -5.88 -14.98 14.57
C GLU A 211 -5.83 -13.99 13.39
N TRP A 212 -4.95 -12.98 13.43
CA TRP A 212 -4.72 -12.12 12.26
C TRP A 212 -4.23 -12.95 11.06
N GLY A 213 -3.28 -13.86 11.29
CA GLY A 213 -2.79 -14.80 10.27
C GLY A 213 -3.92 -15.59 9.62
N LYS A 214 -4.83 -16.15 10.42
CA LYS A 214 -6.01 -16.89 9.92
C LYS A 214 -6.94 -16.00 9.10
N ILE A 215 -7.22 -14.78 9.56
CA ILE A 215 -8.09 -13.81 8.86
C ILE A 215 -7.50 -13.45 7.49
N TYR A 216 -6.19 -13.23 7.42
CA TYR A 216 -5.51 -12.81 6.19
C TYR A 216 -5.02 -13.95 5.30
N GLY A 217 -5.24 -15.22 5.70
CA GLY A 217 -4.70 -16.38 5.00
C GLY A 217 -3.17 -16.37 4.95
N LYS A 218 -2.52 -15.92 6.03
CA LYS A 218 -1.07 -15.81 6.18
C LYS A 218 -0.57 -16.80 7.22
N MET A 219 0.56 -17.43 6.91
CA MET A 219 1.26 -18.27 7.85
C MET A 219 1.96 -17.40 8.91
N VAL A 220 1.59 -17.62 10.17
CA VAL A 220 2.26 -17.01 11.33
C VAL A 220 2.82 -18.16 12.14
N THR A 221 4.14 -18.24 12.24
CA THR A 221 4.81 -19.32 12.98
C THR A 221 5.32 -18.81 14.32
N THR A 222 5.30 -19.66 15.35
CA THR A 222 5.89 -19.33 16.67
C THR A 222 7.37 -18.96 16.55
N CYS A 223 8.10 -19.55 15.59
CA CYS A 223 9.50 -19.23 15.32
C CYS A 223 9.65 -17.76 14.89
N ALA A 224 8.87 -17.33 13.89
CA ALA A 224 8.88 -15.93 13.43
C ALA A 224 8.48 -14.97 14.55
N LEU A 225 7.45 -15.30 15.33
CA LEU A 225 7.02 -14.46 16.46
C LEU A 225 8.11 -14.32 17.52
N LYS A 226 8.85 -15.38 17.86
CA LYS A 226 9.96 -15.30 18.82
C LYS A 226 11.10 -14.44 18.31
N GLN A 227 11.45 -14.57 17.03
CA GLN A 227 12.48 -13.75 16.39
C GLN A 227 12.11 -12.26 16.40
N ILE A 228 10.85 -11.95 16.07
CA ILE A 228 10.32 -10.58 16.12
C ILE A 228 10.28 -10.06 17.56
N SER A 229 9.82 -10.86 18.51
CA SER A 229 9.77 -10.48 19.93
C SER A 229 11.15 -10.09 20.46
N SER A 230 12.16 -10.92 20.19
CA SER A 230 13.54 -10.62 20.58
C SER A 230 14.07 -9.35 19.90
N SER A 231 13.78 -9.17 18.61
CA SER A 231 14.20 -7.98 17.86
C SER A 231 13.49 -6.71 18.36
N TYR A 232 12.22 -6.82 18.77
CA TYR A 232 11.43 -5.73 19.33
C TYR A 232 11.96 -5.31 20.70
N GLU A 233 12.22 -6.28 21.59
CA GLU A 233 12.82 -6.03 22.90
C GLU A 233 14.20 -5.36 22.77
N GLN A 234 15.04 -5.83 21.84
CA GLN A 234 16.33 -5.21 21.56
C GLN A 234 16.19 -3.74 21.08
N ALA A 235 15.17 -3.44 20.28
CA ALA A 235 14.96 -2.11 19.72
C ALA A 235 14.32 -1.12 20.71
N TYR A 236 13.45 -1.59 21.61
CA TYR A 236 12.59 -0.73 22.42
C TYR A 236 12.67 -0.97 23.94
N GLY A 237 13.43 -1.98 24.40
CA GLY A 237 13.62 -2.28 25.82
C GLY A 237 12.37 -2.80 26.54
N GLN A 238 11.35 -3.25 25.80
CA GLN A 238 10.10 -3.76 26.34
C GLN A 238 9.52 -4.86 25.43
N ASP A 239 8.64 -5.69 25.98
CA ASP A 239 7.98 -6.75 25.21
C ASP A 239 7.04 -6.19 24.14
N GLY A 240 7.17 -6.68 22.91
CA GLY A 240 6.18 -6.44 21.85
C GLY A 240 5.11 -7.53 21.77
N ILE A 241 5.46 -8.75 22.16
CA ILE A 241 4.63 -9.95 22.05
C ILE A 241 4.61 -10.70 23.38
N ILE A 242 3.43 -11.13 23.83
CA ILE A 242 3.25 -11.99 25.01
C ILE A 242 2.84 -13.38 24.53
N PHE A 243 3.57 -14.41 24.94
CA PHE A 243 3.31 -15.81 24.60
C PHE A 243 2.40 -16.50 25.63
#